data_AF-A0A914YME1-F1
#
_entry.id   AF-A0A914YME1-F1
#
_cell.length_a   1.000
_cell.length_b   1.000
_cell.length_c   1.000
_cell.angle_alpha   90.00
_cell.angle_beta   90.00
_cell.angle_gamma   90.00
#
_symmetry.space_group_name_H-M   'P 1'
#
loop_
_entity.id
_entity.type
_entity.pdbx_description
1 polymer ?
#
loop_
_entity_poly.entity_id
_entity_poly.type
_entity_poly.pdbx_seq_one_letter_code
_entity_poly.pdbx_strand_id
1 'polypeptide(L)'
;MVKVVITGGSGFVAQHLIKRLQENFLTNKIEEITTVDRKPATKKYLEYPDNIPVYHKQCELTNLETLKLALKNKNVVFHLGRKRFEMLFDPEKEVENSEAYIRDNIEVECFAKIIWYKTSKFRLCKFD
;
A
#
# COMPACT_ATOMS: atom_id res chain seq x y z
N MET A 1 -19.00 0.89 8.71
CA MET A 1 -17.65 1.42 8.95
C MET A 1 -16.74 1.02 7.80
N VAL A 2 -15.59 1.68 7.63
CA VAL A 2 -14.67 1.52 6.48
C VAL A 2 -13.42 0.79 6.93
N LYS A 3 -13.03 -0.26 6.20
CA LYS A 3 -11.79 -1.01 6.39
C LYS A 3 -10.78 -0.59 5.32
N VAL A 4 -9.63 -0.09 5.74
CA VAL A 4 -8.62 0.51 4.87
C VAL A 4 -7.44 -0.43 4.69
N VAL A 5 -6.89 -0.48 3.48
CA VAL A 5 -5.58 -1.09 3.20
C VAL A 5 -4.59 -0.02 2.72
N ILE A 6 -3.35 -0.10 3.19
CA ILE A 6 -2.25 0.74 2.74
C ILE A 6 -1.09 -0.16 2.32
N THR A 7 -0.69 -0.14 1.04
CA THR A 7 0.54 -0.82 0.61
C THR A 7 1.76 0.07 0.84
N GLY A 8 2.95 -0.50 0.98
CA GLY A 8 4.15 0.27 1.36
C GLY A 8 4.07 0.80 2.78
N GLY A 9 3.41 0.05 3.68
CA GLY A 9 3.04 0.48 5.03
C GLY A 9 4.19 0.91 5.95
N SER A 10 5.40 0.43 5.67
CA SER A 10 6.61 0.77 6.42
C SER A 10 7.32 2.01 5.83
N GLY A 11 6.76 2.60 4.77
CA GLY A 11 7.31 3.76 4.07
C GLY A 11 6.92 5.11 4.69
N PHE A 12 7.66 6.15 4.29
CA PHE A 12 7.50 7.51 4.81
C PHE A 12 6.08 8.05 4.66
N VAL A 13 5.54 7.94 3.44
CA VAL A 13 4.20 8.43 3.09
C VAL A 13 3.13 7.66 3.85
N ALA A 14 3.28 6.34 4.00
CA ALA A 14 2.30 5.50 4.69
C ALA A 14 2.15 5.88 6.16
N GLN A 15 3.26 6.15 6.85
CA GLN A 15 3.22 6.52 8.27
C GLN A 15 2.57 7.89 8.49
N HIS A 16 2.81 8.86 7.59
CA HIS A 16 2.12 10.15 7.63
C HIS A 16 0.63 10.02 7.33
N LEU A 17 0.27 9.15 6.37
CA LEU A 17 -1.13 8.85 6.09
C LEU A 17 -1.81 8.19 7.30
N ILE A 18 -1.16 7.23 7.96
CA ILE A 18 -1.70 6.59 9.17
C ILE A 18 -1.90 7.64 10.27
N LYS A 19 -0.91 8.49 10.55
CA LYS A 19 -1.05 9.61 11.50
C LYS A 19 -2.25 10.49 11.15
N ARG A 20 -2.36 10.92 9.89
CA ARG A 20 -3.48 11.74 9.40
C ARG A 20 -4.82 11.05 9.59
N LEU A 21 -4.92 9.73 9.40
CA LEU A 21 -6.15 8.98 9.60
C LEU A 21 -6.51 8.84 11.09
N GLN A 22 -5.51 8.64 11.95
CA GLN A 22 -5.69 8.50 13.41
C GLN A 22 -6.17 9.80 14.08
N GLU A 23 -5.69 10.95 13.59
CA GLU A 23 -5.93 12.28 14.17
C GLU A 23 -7.20 12.99 13.63
N ASN A 24 -7.86 12.46 12.61
CA ASN A 24 -8.90 13.19 11.87
C ASN A 24 -10.32 12.81 12.31
N PHE A 25 -11.32 13.66 12.06
CA PHE A 25 -12.72 13.42 12.44
C PHE A 25 -13.32 12.15 11.80
N LEU A 26 -12.67 11.62 10.75
CA LEU A 26 -13.06 10.38 10.10
C LEU A 26 -12.65 9.11 10.87
N THR A 27 -11.89 9.21 11.96
CA THR A 27 -11.49 8.08 12.80
C THR A 27 -12.68 7.20 13.19
N ASN A 28 -13.79 7.81 13.62
CA ASN A 28 -15.00 7.07 14.02
C ASN A 28 -15.72 6.36 12.85
N LYS A 29 -15.32 6.62 11.61
CA LYS A 29 -15.84 5.95 10.41
C LYS A 29 -14.93 4.81 9.93
N ILE A 30 -13.70 4.73 10.43
CA ILE A 30 -12.70 3.72 10.06
C ILE A 30 -12.67 2.65 11.14
N GLU A 31 -12.90 1.41 10.72
CA GLU A 31 -12.90 0.25 11.63
C GLU A 31 -11.49 -0.27 11.88
N GLU A 32 -10.66 -0.30 10.84
CA GLU A 32 -9.30 -0.83 10.89
C GLU A 32 -8.46 -0.31 9.72
N ILE A 33 -7.15 -0.27 9.94
CA ILE A 33 -6.14 -0.05 8.92
C ILE A 33 -5.31 -1.34 8.81
N THR A 34 -5.17 -1.87 7.60
CA THR A 34 -4.27 -2.98 7.32
C THR A 34 -3.13 -2.49 6.43
N THR A 35 -1.91 -2.57 6.94
CA THR A 35 -0.71 -2.25 6.18
C THR A 35 -0.16 -3.50 5.51
N VAL A 36 0.35 -3.35 4.28
CA VAL A 36 1.02 -4.40 3.51
C VAL A 36 2.38 -3.89 3.08
N ASP A 37 3.45 -4.56 3.47
CA ASP A 37 4.82 -4.23 3.06
C ASP A 37 5.68 -5.49 3.01
N ARG A 38 6.74 -5.50 2.20
CA ARG A 38 7.74 -6.58 2.24
C ARG A 38 8.62 -6.49 3.49
N LYS A 39 8.79 -5.28 4.02
CA LYS A 39 9.53 -5.02 5.26
C LYS A 39 8.67 -5.43 6.45
N PRO A 40 9.29 -5.86 7.57
CA PRO A 40 8.54 -6.06 8.81
C PRO A 40 7.90 -4.76 9.28
N ALA A 41 6.97 -4.88 10.23
CA ALA A 41 6.34 -3.73 10.87
C ALA A 41 7.43 -2.84 11.46
N THR A 42 7.55 -1.62 10.94
CA THR A 42 8.46 -0.63 11.50
C THR A 42 7.89 -0.10 12.80
N LYS A 43 8.76 0.18 13.78
CA LYS A 43 8.38 0.98 14.94
C LYS A 43 7.78 2.29 14.45
N LYS A 44 6.72 2.75 15.13
CA LYS A 44 6.21 4.10 14.93
C LYS A 44 7.35 5.09 15.19
N TYR A 45 7.65 5.92 14.21
CA TYR A 45 8.59 7.03 14.39
C TYR A 45 7.87 8.39 14.42
N LEU A 46 6.56 8.40 14.15
CA LEU A 46 5.69 9.54 14.36
C LEU A 46 4.83 9.27 15.59
N GLU A 47 4.66 10.30 16.42
CA GLU A 47 3.69 10.26 17.52
C GLU A 47 2.29 10.53 16.96
N TYR A 48 1.35 9.63 17.27
CA TYR A 48 -0.07 9.75 16.94
C TYR A 48 -0.89 8.80 17.85
N PRO A 49 -2.17 9.11 18.11
CA PRO A 49 -3.04 8.27 18.94
C PRO A 49 -3.36 6.92 18.27
N ASP A 50 -3.63 5.90 19.08
CA ASP A 50 -4.04 4.56 18.64
C ASP A 50 -5.57 4.41 18.61
N ASN A 51 -6.25 5.34 17.96
CA ASN A 51 -7.72 5.35 17.92
C ASN A 51 -8.30 4.28 16.97
N ILE A 52 -7.58 3.97 15.89
CA ILE A 52 -7.92 2.97 14.89
C ILE A 52 -6.95 1.80 15.03
N PRO A 53 -7.43 0.54 15.12
CA PRO A 53 -6.57 -0.64 15.07
C PRO A 53 -5.75 -0.69 13.78
N VAL A 54 -4.43 -0.83 13.91
CA VAL A 54 -3.50 -0.99 12.78
C VAL A 54 -2.90 -2.39 12.80
N TYR A 55 -3.15 -3.15 11.73
CA TYR A 55 -2.58 -4.48 11.51
C TYR A 55 -1.51 -4.44 10.43
N HIS A 56 -0.44 -5.20 10.60
CA HIS A 56 0.62 -5.31 9.60
C HIS A 56 0.68 -6.70 8.99
N LYS A 57 0.70 -6.76 7.66
CA LYS A 57 0.93 -7.98 6.89
C LYS A 57 2.23 -7.83 6.12
N GLN A 58 3.24 -8.60 6.53
CA GLN A 58 4.49 -8.67 5.79
C GLN A 58 4.28 -9.55 4.55
N CYS A 59 4.25 -8.96 3.35
CA CYS A 59 4.18 -9.70 2.09
C CYS A 59 4.76 -8.91 0.91
N GLU A 60 5.21 -9.64 -0.11
CA GLU A 60 5.50 -9.04 -1.40
C GLU A 60 4.22 -8.79 -2.18
N LEU A 61 4.12 -7.64 -2.85
CA LEU A 61 2.95 -7.29 -3.66
C LEU A 61 2.79 -8.15 -4.92
N THR A 62 3.86 -8.84 -5.32
CA THR A 62 3.88 -9.83 -6.40
C THR A 62 3.22 -11.16 -6.00
N ASN A 63 3.07 -11.44 -4.70
CA ASN A 63 2.38 -12.63 -4.22
C ASN A 63 0.86 -12.42 -4.22
N LEU A 64 0.23 -12.84 -5.31
CA LEU A 64 -1.21 -12.64 -5.57
C LEU A 64 -2.11 -13.21 -4.45
N GLU A 65 -1.84 -14.40 -3.96
CA GLU A 65 -2.68 -15.06 -2.95
C GLU A 65 -2.64 -14.33 -1.61
N THR A 66 -1.44 -13.90 -1.19
CA THR A 66 -1.29 -13.15 0.05
C THR A 66 -1.93 -11.76 -0.05
N LEU A 67 -1.79 -11.12 -1.21
CA LEU A 67 -2.41 -9.83 -1.47
C LEU A 67 -3.94 -9.92 -1.52
N LYS A 68 -4.51 -10.97 -2.13
CA LYS A 68 -5.96 -11.26 -2.08
C LYS A 68 -6.46 -11.38 -0.64
N LEU A 69 -5.71 -12.06 0.22
CA LEU A 69 -6.05 -12.19 1.65
C LEU A 69 -5.92 -10.87 2.41
N ALA A 70 -4.96 -10.00 2.04
CA ALA A 70 -4.84 -8.66 2.62
C ALA A 70 -6.01 -7.75 2.22
N LEU A 71 -6.51 -7.89 1.00
CA LEU A 71 -7.59 -7.09 0.42
C LEU A 71 -8.99 -7.66 0.70
N LYS A 72 -9.08 -8.87 1.27
CA LYS A 72 -10.36 -9.51 1.59
C LYS A 72 -11.16 -8.64 2.55
N ASN A 73 -12.41 -8.35 2.17
CA ASN A 73 -13.38 -7.55 2.92
C ASN A 73 -12.95 -6.12 3.23
N LYS A 74 -12.02 -5.55 2.44
CA LYS A 74 -11.59 -4.16 2.59
C LYS A 74 -12.48 -3.25 1.72
N ASN A 75 -12.52 -1.96 2.04
CA ASN A 75 -13.36 -0.99 1.33
C ASN A 75 -12.54 0.02 0.52
N VAL A 76 -11.38 0.41 1.05
CA VAL A 76 -10.51 1.44 0.47
C VAL A 76 -9.09 0.93 0.44
N VAL A 77 -8.37 1.22 -0.65
CA VAL A 77 -6.96 0.86 -0.82
C VAL A 77 -6.18 2.11 -1.21
N PHE A 78 -5.19 2.45 -0.37
CA PHE A 78 -4.14 3.40 -0.70
C PHE A 78 -2.90 2.62 -1.15
N HIS A 79 -2.55 2.75 -2.43
CA HIS A 79 -1.44 1.99 -3.00
C HIS A 79 -0.16 2.85 -3.03
N LEU A 80 0.71 2.68 -2.03
CA LEU A 80 1.96 3.46 -1.88
C LEU A 80 3.22 2.62 -2.08
N GLY A 81 3.10 1.28 -2.13
CA GLY A 81 4.21 0.37 -2.36
C GLY A 81 4.63 0.36 -3.83
N ARG A 82 5.86 0.80 -4.11
CA ARG A 82 6.50 0.79 -5.43
C ARG A 82 7.97 0.38 -5.32
N LYS A 83 8.54 -0.23 -6.36
CA LYS A 83 10.00 -0.34 -6.49
C LYS A 83 10.57 1.06 -6.69
N ARG A 84 11.62 1.40 -5.94
CA ARG A 84 12.32 2.69 -6.07
C ARG A 84 13.15 2.69 -7.35
N PHE A 85 13.14 3.81 -8.06
CA PHE A 85 13.90 4.02 -9.29
C PHE A 85 15.43 3.90 -9.06
N GLU A 86 15.92 4.34 -7.91
CA GLU A 86 17.34 4.25 -7.52
C GLU A 86 17.91 2.82 -7.43
N MET A 87 17.08 1.79 -7.27
CA MET A 87 17.56 0.39 -7.28
C MET A 87 17.84 -0.13 -8.70
N LEU A 88 17.71 0.73 -9.71
CA LEU A 88 17.86 0.42 -11.13
C LEU A 88 18.84 1.41 -11.80
N PHE A 89 19.69 2.10 -11.04
CA PHE A 89 20.76 2.90 -11.65
C PHE A 89 22.06 2.09 -11.71
N ASP A 90 22.17 1.31 -12.76
CA ASP A 90 23.45 0.95 -13.37
C ASP A 90 23.55 1.77 -14.68
N PRO A 91 24.51 2.71 -14.81
CA PRO A 91 24.68 3.52 -16.02
C PRO A 91 24.82 2.68 -17.29
N GLU A 92 25.32 1.45 -17.18
CA GLU A 92 25.49 0.54 -18.31
C GLU A 92 24.19 -0.16 -18.74
N LYS A 93 23.11 -0.05 -17.94
CA LYS A 93 21.83 -0.75 -18.16
C LYS A 93 20.61 0.15 -18.09
N GLU A 94 20.78 1.46 -18.29
CA GLU A 94 19.73 2.48 -18.12
C GLU A 94 18.41 2.14 -18.83
N VAL A 95 18.47 1.62 -20.06
CA VAL A 95 17.29 1.22 -20.85
C VAL A 95 16.58 0.01 -20.23
N GLU A 96 17.31 -1.07 -19.93
CA GLU A 96 16.77 -2.31 -19.33
C GLU A 96 16.20 -2.05 -17.93
N ASN A 97 16.83 -1.14 -17.19
CA ASN A 97 16.40 -0.65 -15.90
C ASN A 97 15.13 0.20 -15.97
N SER A 98 14.98 1.04 -16.99
CA SER A 98 13.76 1.81 -17.23
C SER A 98 12.58 0.91 -17.62
N GLU A 99 12.79 -0.10 -18.46
CA GLU A 99 11.76 -1.06 -18.84
C GLU A 99 11.36 -1.95 -17.66
N ALA A 100 12.32 -2.45 -16.89
CA ALA A 100 12.04 -3.20 -15.66
C ALA A 100 11.29 -2.35 -14.63
N TYR A 101 11.63 -1.05 -14.50
CA TYR A 101 10.89 -0.12 -13.63
C TYR A 101 9.44 0.04 -14.07
N ILE A 102 9.20 0.26 -15.37
CA ILE A 102 7.87 0.43 -15.95
C ILE A 102 7.08 -0.87 -15.78
N ARG A 103 7.66 -2.01 -16.15
CA ARG A 103 7.03 -3.33 -15.98
C ARG A 103 6.63 -3.60 -14.53
N ASP A 104 7.54 -3.36 -13.60
CA ASP A 104 7.37 -3.74 -12.20
C ASP A 104 6.55 -2.73 -11.37
N ASN A 105 6.24 -1.53 -11.88
CA ASN A 105 5.43 -0.51 -11.18
C ASN A 105 4.19 -0.04 -11.92
N ILE A 106 4.23 -0.01 -13.25
CA ILE A 106 3.17 0.53 -14.11
C ILE A 106 2.41 -0.61 -14.78
N GLU A 107 3.11 -1.57 -15.37
CA GLU A 107 2.51 -2.71 -16.06
C GLU A 107 2.14 -3.86 -15.13
N VAL A 108 2.31 -3.70 -13.81
CA VAL A 108 1.78 -4.66 -12.83
C VAL A 108 0.26 -4.62 -12.87
N GLU A 109 -0.26 -5.33 -13.87
CA GLU A 109 -1.64 -5.72 -14.06
C GLU A 109 -2.16 -6.37 -12.79
N CYS A 110 -1.31 -6.98 -11.95
CA CYS A 110 -1.72 -7.66 -10.73
C CYS A 110 -2.53 -6.75 -9.80
N PHE A 111 -2.11 -5.50 -9.53
CA PHE A 111 -2.85 -4.65 -8.60
C PHE A 111 -4.17 -4.14 -9.21
N ALA A 112 -4.14 -3.74 -10.49
CA ALA A 112 -5.32 -3.34 -11.23
C ALA A 112 -6.32 -4.50 -11.40
N LYS A 113 -5.86 -5.70 -11.76
CA LYS A 113 -6.66 -6.94 -11.88
C LYS A 113 -7.25 -7.36 -10.54
N ILE A 114 -6.54 -7.22 -9.42
CA ILE A 114 -7.07 -7.56 -8.09
C ILE A 114 -8.16 -6.57 -7.64
N ILE A 115 -8.01 -5.28 -7.93
CA ILE A 115 -9.06 -4.28 -7.68
C ILE A 115 -10.26 -4.52 -8.60
N TRP A 116 -10.00 -4.86 -9.87
CA TRP A 116 -11.02 -5.14 -10.88
C TRP A 116 -11.84 -6.40 -10.56
N TYR A 117 -11.23 -7.45 -9.98
CA TYR A 117 -11.93 -8.70 -9.64
C TYR A 117 -13.03 -8.55 -8.56
N LYS A 118 -13.20 -7.37 -7.96
CA LYS A 118 -14.20 -7.09 -6.91
C LYS A 118 -15.10 -5.88 -7.20
N THR A 119 -15.27 -5.49 -8.48
CA THR A 119 -16.04 -4.30 -8.85
C THR A 119 -17.51 -4.38 -8.43
N SER A 120 -17.77 -3.83 -7.24
CA SER A 120 -18.85 -2.88 -7.00
C SER A 120 -18.55 -1.88 -5.87
N LYS A 121 -17.44 -1.98 -5.11
CA LYS A 121 -17.25 -1.14 -3.89
C LYS A 121 -15.84 -0.61 -3.55
N PHE A 122 -14.89 -0.54 -4.48
CA PHE A 122 -13.56 0.05 -4.20
C PHE A 122 -13.38 1.40 -4.90
N ARG A 123 -12.86 2.40 -4.17
CA ARG A 123 -12.28 3.63 -4.74
C ARG A 123 -10.75 3.52 -4.67
N LEU A 124 -10.08 3.61 -5.81
CA LEU A 124 -8.64 3.71 -5.91
C LEU A 124 -8.23 5.17 -5.82
N CYS A 125 -7.39 5.52 -4.84
CA CYS A 125 -6.75 6.83 -4.77
C CYS A 125 -5.29 6.68 -5.20
N LYS A 126 -4.92 7.26 -6.35
CA LYS A 126 -3.52 7.47 -6.75
C LYS A 126 -3.06 8.83 -6.22
N PHE A 127 -1.82 8.90 -5.77
CA PHE A 127 -1.14 10.16 -5.49
C PHE A 127 -0.07 10.31 -6.56
N ASP A 128 -0.14 11.43 -7.30
CA ASP A 128 0.84 11.83 -8.31
C ASP A 128 2.04 12.53 -7.65
#